data_AF-A0A536GUQ4-F1
#
_entry.id   AF-A0A536GUQ4-F1
#
_cell.length_a   1.000
_cell.length_b   1.000
_cell.length_c   1.000
_cell.angle_alpha   90.00
_cell.angle_beta   90.00
_cell.angle_gamma   90.00
#
_symmetry.space_group_name_H-M   'P 1'
#
loop_
_entity.id
_entity.type
_entity.pdbx_description
1 polymer ?
#
loop_
_entity_poly.entity_id
_entity_poly.type
_entity_poly.pdbx_seq_one_letter_code
_entity_poly.pdbx_strand_id
1 'polypeptide(L)' 'VLKSLTCLGIELDEELNAAAIQQEACISSQGSSAQVWVVPTDEGQVVAEETVRVLMERR' A
#
# COMPACT_ATOMS: atom_id res chain seq x y z
N VAL A 1 -13.17 1.97 -7.73
CA VAL A 1 -12.09 1.36 -8.54
C VAL A 1 -12.10 -0.15 -8.43
N LEU A 2 -11.90 -0.73 -7.24
CA LEU A 2 -11.70 -2.18 -7.06
C LEU A 2 -12.93 -3.04 -7.37
N LYS A 3 -14.16 -2.51 -7.26
CA LYS A 3 -15.41 -3.23 -7.62
C LYS A 3 -15.43 -3.77 -9.06
N SER A 4 -14.69 -3.15 -9.97
CA SER A 4 -14.58 -3.57 -11.37
C SER A 4 -13.53 -4.64 -11.63
N LEU A 5 -12.74 -5.02 -10.61
CA LEU A 5 -11.65 -6.00 -10.71
C LEU A 5 -12.03 -7.37 -10.16
N THR A 6 -13.31 -7.60 -9.84
CA THR A 6 -13.82 -8.89 -9.39
C THR A 6 -13.62 -10.00 -10.41
N CYS A 7 -13.59 -9.69 -11.71
CA CYS A 7 -13.26 -10.65 -12.76
C CYS A 7 -11.80 -11.15 -12.71
N LEU A 8 -10.91 -10.43 -12.03
CA LEU A 8 -9.54 -10.85 -11.74
C LEU A 8 -9.42 -11.54 -10.38
N GLY A 9 -10.54 -11.78 -9.69
CA GLY A 9 -10.57 -12.39 -8.36
C GLY A 9 -10.12 -11.45 -7.24
N ILE A 10 -10.17 -10.13 -7.43
CA ILE A 10 -9.94 -9.17 -6.34
C ILE A 10 -11.24 -8.99 -5.57
N GLU A 11 -11.18 -9.26 -4.26
CA GLU A 11 -12.28 -9.09 -3.33
C GLU A 11 -11.88 -8.14 -2.21
N LEU A 12 -12.76 -7.19 -1.89
CA LEU A 12 -12.50 -6.13 -0.93
C LEU A 12 -13.28 -6.37 0.37
N ASP A 13 -12.63 -6.12 1.50
CA ASP A 13 -13.31 -5.91 2.77
C ASP A 13 -13.68 -4.42 2.91
N GLU A 14 -14.97 -4.13 2.82
CA GLU A 14 -15.47 -2.74 2.81
C GLU A 14 -15.26 -2.03 4.17
N GLU A 15 -15.23 -2.77 5.28
CA GLU A 15 -14.98 -2.20 6.60
C GLU A 15 -13.50 -1.83 6.77
N LEU A 16 -12.59 -2.75 6.39
CA LEU A 16 -11.15 -2.47 6.41
C LEU A 16 -10.79 -1.33 5.45
N ASN A 17 -11.39 -1.30 4.27
CA ASN A 17 -11.18 -0.22 3.31
C ASN A 17 -11.62 1.15 3.85
N ALA A 18 -12.77 1.21 4.52
CA ALA A 18 -13.26 2.45 5.11
C ALA A 18 -12.39 2.92 6.30
N ALA A 19 -11.78 1.98 7.04
CA ALA A 19 -10.91 2.28 8.17
C ALA A 19 -9.47 2.63 7.79
N ALA A 20 -9.01 2.32 6.57
CA ALA A 20 -7.61 2.46 6.13
C ALA A 20 -7.15 3.91 5.85
N ILE A 21 -7.76 4.92 6.47
CA ILE A 21 -7.44 6.33 6.22
C ILE A 21 -6.14 6.71 6.96
N GLN A 22 -5.14 7.18 6.22
CA GLN A 22 -3.82 7.60 6.74
C GLN A 22 -3.06 6.52 7.54
N GLN A 23 -3.37 5.25 7.31
CA GLN A 23 -2.67 4.14 7.93
C GLN A 23 -2.37 3.05 6.91
N GLU A 24 -1.30 2.31 7.15
CA GLU A 24 -1.02 1.11 6.40
C GLU A 24 -2.02 0.00 6.77
N ALA A 25 -2.71 -0.56 5.80
CA ALA A 25 -3.69 -1.62 6.02
C ALA A 25 -3.90 -2.49 4.78
N CYS A 26 -4.03 -3.80 5.01
CA CYS A 26 -4.55 -4.73 4.02
C CYS A 26 -6.08 -4.60 3.97
N ILE A 27 -6.63 -4.30 2.81
CA ILE A 27 -8.07 -4.04 2.60
C ILE A 27 -8.74 -5.14 1.78
N SER A 28 -8.00 -6.13 1.30
CA SER A 28 -8.57 -7.29 0.60
C SER A 28 -9.19 -8.29 1.57
N SER A 29 -10.29 -8.95 1.17
CA SER A 29 -10.88 -10.05 1.91
C SER A 29 -9.93 -11.27 1.95
N GLN A 30 -10.16 -12.21 2.87
CA GLN A 30 -9.39 -13.47 2.91
C GLN A 30 -9.57 -14.34 1.64
N GLY A 31 -10.68 -14.16 0.91
CA GLY A 31 -10.97 -14.89 -0.34
C GLY A 31 -10.34 -14.26 -1.58
N SER A 32 -9.80 -13.05 -1.47
CA SER A 32 -9.18 -12.36 -2.59
C SER A 32 -7.95 -13.11 -3.11
N SER A 33 -7.86 -13.27 -4.42
CA SER A 33 -6.72 -13.91 -5.10
C SER A 33 -5.41 -13.12 -4.96
N ALA A 34 -5.50 -11.83 -4.65
CA ALA A 34 -4.36 -10.96 -4.40
C ALA A 34 -4.64 -10.07 -3.17
N GLN A 35 -3.58 -9.75 -2.44
CA GLN A 35 -3.66 -8.75 -1.38
C GLN A 35 -3.73 -7.35 -1.97
N VAL A 36 -4.59 -6.51 -1.39
CA VAL A 36 -4.68 -5.09 -1.73
C VAL A 36 -4.37 -4.29 -0.49
N TRP A 37 -3.40 -3.39 -0.58
CA TRP A 37 -2.91 -2.59 0.53
C TRP A 37 -3.14 -1.10 0.27
N VAL A 38 -3.52 -0.38 1.33
CA VAL A 38 -3.32 1.06 1.43
C VAL A 38 -2.01 1.27 2.16
N VAL A 39 -1.08 2.01 1.56
CA VAL A 39 0.21 2.35 2.15
C VAL A 39 0.36 3.87 2.03
N PRO A 40 0.31 4.62 3.15
CA PRO A 40 0.61 6.04 3.12
C PRO A 40 2.03 6.27 2.61
N THR A 41 2.17 7.14 1.61
CA THR A 41 3.50 7.54 1.13
C THR A 41 4.03 8.69 2.00
N ASP A 42 5.33 8.69 2.24
CA ASP A 42 6.08 9.83 2.77
C ASP A 42 7.27 10.10 1.85
N GLU A 43 7.09 11.00 0.91
CA GLU A 43 8.11 11.36 -0.06
C GLU A 43 9.33 12.01 0.61
N GLY A 44 9.15 12.68 1.75
CA GLY A 44 10.21 13.29 2.52
C GLY A 44 11.14 12.23 3.14
N GLN A 45 10.55 11.18 3.71
CA GLN A 45 11.29 10.02 4.20
C GLN A 45 12.07 9.35 3.07
N VAL A 46 11.42 9.07 1.93
CA VAL A 46 12.08 8.46 0.78
C VAL A 46 13.28 9.30 0.33
N VAL A 47 13.13 10.60 0.14
CA VAL A 47 14.23 11.49 -0.26
C VAL A 47 15.37 11.49 0.77
N ALA A 48 15.05 11.48 2.07
CA ALA A 48 16.06 11.44 3.12
C ALA A 48 16.87 10.12 3.08
N GLU A 49 16.19 8.98 2.95
CA GLU A 49 16.82 7.66 2.84
C GLU A 49 17.72 7.56 1.60
N GLU A 50 17.23 8.03 0.44
CA GLU A 50 18.00 8.08 -0.80
C GLU A 50 19.25 8.97 -0.65
N THR A 51 19.11 10.13 0.00
CA THR A 51 20.22 11.06 0.26
C THR A 51 21.28 10.40 1.12
N VAL A 52 20.87 9.73 2.21
CA VAL A 52 21.79 8.98 3.09
C VAL A 52 22.49 7.88 2.30
N ARG A 53 21.77 7.12 1.47
CA ARG A 53 22.36 6.05 0.67
C ARG A 53 23.46 6.57 -0.26
N VAL A 54 23.21 7.66 -0.98
CA VAL A 54 24.20 8.28 -1.87
C VAL A 54 25.44 8.77 -1.09
N LEU A 55 25.27 9.30 0.12
CA LEU A 55 26.38 9.73 0.96
C LEU A 55 27.23 8.55 1.46
N MET A 56 26.60 7.41 1.75
CA MET A 56 27.27 6.21 2.25
C MET A 56 27.99 5.43 1.15
N GLU A 57 27.46 5.39 -0.08
CA GLU A 57 28.09 4.74 -1.24
C GLU A 57 29.35 5.47 -1.76
N ARG A 58 29.54 6.73 -1.38
CA ARG A 58 30.70 7.55 -1.78
C ARG A 58 31.86 7.52 -0.78
N ARG A 59 31.81 6.67 0.25
CA ARG A 59 32.88 6.44 1.23
C ARG A 59 33.65 5.16 0.91
#